data_AF-D9PG28-F1
#
_entry.id   AF-D9PG28-F1
#
_cell.length_a   1.000
_cell.length_b   1.000
_cell.length_c   1.000
_cell.angle_alpha   90.00
_cell.angle_beta   90.00
_cell.angle_gamma   90.00
#
_symmetry.space_group_name_H-M   'P 1'
#
loop_
_entity.id
_entity.type
_entity.pdbx_description
1 polymer ?
#
loop_
_entity_poly.entity_id
_entity_poly.type
_entity_poly.pdbx_seq_one_letter_code
_entity_poly.pdbx_strand_id
1 'polypeptide(L)'
;FVWYIIAAVIGLFIGAVIVLVISAICKGSTDFESNVRVTASLMVVMPIGALLGFAGGINLYLGAVVTLGVNIFSLWLLYNALNETLKAKQETTKIVSYVLIALFVLAMFMKIATLRKANQFMEGFKNSDFKEMMKDIEEEKEKEKENN
;
A
#
# COMPACT_ATOMS: atom_id res chain seq x y z
N PHE A 1 0.32 22.53 -0.29
CA PHE A 1 0.27 22.34 1.18
C PHE A 1 -1.17 22.17 1.68
N VAL A 2 -2.06 23.15 1.50
CA VAL A 2 -3.47 23.08 1.96
C VAL A 2 -4.24 21.85 1.45
N TRP A 3 -4.04 21.47 0.18
CA TRP A 3 -4.70 20.30 -0.41
C TRP A 3 -4.39 18.98 0.31
N TYR A 4 -3.16 18.80 0.80
CA TYR A 4 -2.75 17.61 1.53
C TYR A 4 -3.42 17.50 2.90
N ILE A 5 -3.67 18.63 3.57
CA ILE A 5 -4.37 18.67 4.85
C ILE A 5 -5.83 18.25 4.64
N ILE A 6 -6.50 18.78 3.61
CA ILE A 6 -7.88 18.42 3.28
C ILE A 6 -7.97 16.91 2.96
N ALA A 7 -7.06 16.39 2.14
CA ALA A 7 -7.00 14.97 1.83
C ALA A 7 -6.75 14.10 3.08
N ALA A 8 -5.90 14.55 4.01
CA ALA A 8 -5.61 13.83 5.26
C ALA A 8 -6.85 13.76 6.19
N VAL A 9 -7.62 14.85 6.31
CA VAL A 9 -8.86 14.87 7.10
C VAL A 9 -9.91 13.94 6.50
N ILE A 10 -10.06 13.96 5.18
CA ILE A 10 -10.98 13.04 4.48
C ILE A 10 -10.53 11.59 4.66
N GLY A 11 -9.23 11.31 4.51
CA GLY A 11 -8.65 10.00 4.73
C GLY A 11 -8.86 9.47 6.15
N LEU A 12 -8.75 10.33 7.17
CA LEU A 12 -9.07 9.99 8.56
C LEU A 12 -10.53 9.54 8.72
N PHE A 13 -11.46 10.27 8.12
CA PHE A 13 -12.88 9.92 8.16
C PHE A 13 -13.17 8.58 7.47
N ILE A 14 -12.62 8.36 6.28
CA ILE A 14 -12.77 7.11 5.54
C ILE A 14 -12.17 5.95 6.34
N GLY A 15 -10.98 6.13 6.90
CA GLY A 15 -10.33 5.14 7.74
C GLY A 15 -11.15 4.80 8.99
N ALA A 16 -11.78 5.79 9.61
CA ALA A 16 -12.65 5.59 10.77
C ALA A 16 -13.88 4.75 10.44
N VAL A 17 -14.50 4.96 9.28
CA VAL A 17 -15.63 4.14 8.81
C VAL A 17 -15.19 2.69 8.57
N ILE A 18 -14.01 2.47 7.98
CA ILE A 18 -13.47 1.10 7.78
C ILE A 18 -13.26 0.41 9.13
N VAL A 19 -12.62 1.08 10.10
CA VAL A 19 -12.40 0.53 11.44
C VAL A 19 -13.74 0.29 12.15
N LEU A 20 -14.75 1.14 11.95
CA LEU A 20 -16.09 0.94 12.49
C LEU A 20 -16.74 -0.33 11.96
N VAL A 21 -16.67 -0.59 10.66
CA VAL A 21 -17.18 -1.84 10.07
C VAL A 21 -16.44 -3.05 10.64
N ILE A 22 -15.11 -2.99 10.75
CA ILE A 22 -14.31 -4.06 11.35
C ILE A 22 -14.71 -4.28 12.82
N SER A 23 -14.87 -3.21 13.59
CA SER A 23 -15.32 -3.26 14.99
C SER A 23 -16.70 -3.89 15.13
N ALA A 24 -17.64 -3.49 14.28
CA ALA A 24 -19.00 -4.03 14.27
C ALA A 24 -18.98 -5.54 14.02
N ILE A 25 -18.13 -6.02 13.11
CA ILE A 25 -17.94 -7.45 12.84
C ILE A 25 -17.32 -8.15 14.06
N CYS A 26 -16.34 -7.51 14.71
CA CYS A 26 -15.70 -8.02 15.94
C CYS A 26 -16.57 -7.92 17.20
N LYS A 27 -17.83 -7.45 17.10
CA LYS A 27 -18.72 -7.14 18.22
C LYS A 27 -18.09 -6.15 19.25
N GLY A 28 -17.28 -5.21 18.78
CA GLY A 28 -16.72 -4.12 19.58
C GLY A 28 -17.61 -2.89 19.61
N SER A 29 -17.11 -1.81 20.23
CA SER A 29 -17.79 -0.50 20.23
C SER A 29 -17.91 0.05 18.80
N THR A 30 -19.12 0.44 18.42
CA THR A 30 -19.43 1.13 17.17
C THR A 30 -19.48 2.65 17.35
N ASP A 31 -18.93 3.18 18.44
CA ASP A 31 -18.86 4.62 18.69
C ASP A 31 -17.88 5.27 17.71
N PHE A 32 -18.36 6.25 16.95
CA PHE A 32 -17.54 6.89 15.92
C PHE A 32 -16.31 7.58 16.51
N GLU A 33 -16.42 8.17 17.70
CA GLU A 33 -15.31 8.82 18.40
C GLU A 33 -14.16 7.84 18.73
N SER A 34 -14.49 6.64 19.23
CA SER A 34 -13.52 5.60 19.54
C SER A 34 -12.85 5.07 18.27
N ASN A 35 -13.62 4.88 17.19
CA ASN A 35 -13.10 4.43 15.91
C ASN A 35 -12.17 5.47 15.27
N VAL A 36 -12.54 6.76 15.28
CA VAL A 36 -11.69 7.87 14.81
C VAL A 36 -10.37 7.92 15.58
N ARG A 37 -10.40 7.74 16.91
CA ARG A 37 -9.21 7.71 17.75
C ARG A 37 -8.27 6.58 17.37
N VAL A 38 -8.81 5.39 17.13
CA VAL A 38 -8.01 4.24 16.68
C VAL A 38 -7.42 4.47 15.29
N THR A 39 -8.18 5.01 14.36
CA THR A 39 -7.66 5.37 13.03
C THR A 39 -6.57 6.42 13.11
N ALA A 40 -6.72 7.44 13.96
CA ALA A 40 -5.69 8.45 14.19
C ALA A 40 -4.40 7.82 14.74
N SER A 41 -4.50 6.91 15.71
CA SER A 41 -3.36 6.18 16.25
C SER A 41 -2.69 5.28 15.20
N LEU A 42 -3.47 4.62 14.33
CA LEU A 42 -2.94 3.75 13.27
C LEU A 42 -2.17 4.52 12.19
N MET A 43 -2.38 5.84 12.03
CA MET A 43 -1.60 6.65 11.09
C MET A 43 -0.11 6.70 11.46
N VAL A 44 0.29 6.30 12.67
CA VAL A 44 1.70 6.15 13.09
C VAL A 44 2.46 5.10 12.27
N VAL A 45 1.76 4.18 11.59
CA VAL A 45 2.41 3.17 10.74
C VAL A 45 3.18 3.81 9.60
N MET A 46 2.71 4.93 9.05
CA MET A 46 3.38 5.65 7.95
C MET A 46 4.76 6.21 8.37
N PRO A 47 4.90 6.99 9.47
CA PRO A 47 6.22 7.44 9.91
C PRO A 47 7.13 6.30 10.32
N ILE A 48 6.62 5.21 10.93
CA ILE A 48 7.42 4.02 11.22
C ILE A 48 7.96 3.39 9.94
N GLY A 49 7.10 3.25 8.92
CA GLY A 49 7.49 2.75 7.60
C GLY A 49 8.51 3.64 6.90
N ALA A 50 8.38 4.97 7.02
CA ALA A 50 9.33 5.92 6.44
C ALA A 50 10.69 5.88 7.13
N LEU A 51 10.72 5.79 8.47
CA LEU A 51 11.96 5.68 9.25
C LEU A 51 12.71 4.40 8.93
N LEU A 52 12.00 3.27 8.89
CA LEU A 52 12.61 1.97 8.63
C LEU A 52 12.87 1.73 7.13
N GLY A 53 12.20 2.48 6.25
CA GLY A 53 12.36 2.41 4.79
C GLY A 53 13.76 2.77 4.28
N PHE A 54 14.54 3.54 5.05
CA PHE A 54 15.95 3.82 4.76
C PHE A 54 16.80 2.54 4.57
N ALA A 55 16.46 1.45 5.27
CA ALA A 55 17.14 0.17 5.12
C ALA A 55 17.03 -0.40 3.69
N GLY A 56 15.96 -0.08 2.96
CA GLY A 56 15.78 -0.47 1.56
C GLY A 56 16.65 0.31 0.58
N GLY A 57 17.15 1.48 0.97
CA GLY A 57 18.13 2.24 0.18
C GLY A 57 19.54 1.66 0.23
N ILE A 58 19.88 0.91 1.28
CA ILE A 58 21.19 0.26 1.45
C ILE A 58 21.22 -1.11 0.78
N ASN A 59 20.17 -1.92 0.99
CA ASN A 59 20.08 -3.26 0.40
C ASN A 59 18.63 -3.66 0.17
N LEU A 60 18.33 -4.10 -1.06
CA LEU A 60 16.98 -4.48 -1.48
C LEU A 60 16.38 -5.62 -0.63
N TYR A 61 17.21 -6.57 -0.19
CA TYR A 61 16.78 -7.68 0.68
C TYR A 61 16.46 -7.22 2.11
N LEU A 62 17.25 -6.29 2.67
CA LEU A 62 16.95 -5.70 3.97
C LEU A 62 15.68 -4.85 3.92
N GLY A 63 15.50 -4.07 2.84
CA GLY A 63 14.26 -3.31 2.62
C GLY A 63 13.02 -4.20 2.54
N ALA A 64 13.11 -5.35 1.88
CA ALA A 64 12.00 -6.31 1.81
C ALA A 64 11.63 -6.89 3.18
N VAL A 65 12.63 -7.32 3.97
CA VAL A 65 12.40 -7.85 5.34
C VAL A 65 11.80 -6.79 6.25
N VAL A 66 12.33 -5.56 6.20
CA VAL A 66 11.83 -4.44 7.00
C VAL A 66 10.40 -4.07 6.61
N THR A 67 10.09 -4.02 5.31
CA THR A 67 8.74 -3.75 4.82
C THR A 67 7.77 -4.81 5.31
N LEU A 68 8.14 -6.10 5.26
CA LEU A 68 7.33 -7.17 5.83
C LEU A 68 7.13 -7.01 7.33
N GLY A 69 8.18 -6.66 8.08
CA GLY A 69 8.10 -6.39 9.52
C GLY A 69 7.13 -5.27 9.86
N VAL A 70 7.17 -4.15 9.14
CA VAL A 70 6.25 -3.01 9.33
C VAL A 70 4.80 -3.41 9.04
N ASN A 71 4.55 -4.22 8.01
CA ASN A 71 3.20 -4.67 7.67
C ASN A 71 2.63 -5.62 8.75
N ILE A 72 3.44 -6.55 9.26
CA ILE A 72 3.05 -7.41 10.38
C ILE A 72 2.79 -6.59 11.64
N PHE A 73 3.65 -5.60 11.92
CA PHE A 73 3.49 -4.68 13.04
C PHE A 73 2.17 -3.90 12.96
N SER A 74 1.79 -3.42 11.77
CA SER A 74 0.51 -2.75 11.54
C SER A 74 -0.70 -3.63 11.88
N LEU A 75 -0.68 -4.89 11.45
CA LEU A 75 -1.73 -5.88 11.77
C LEU A 75 -1.82 -6.14 13.28
N TRP A 76 -0.68 -6.24 13.96
CA TRP A 76 -0.62 -6.42 15.40
C TRP A 76 -1.17 -5.20 16.16
N LEU A 77 -0.82 -3.99 15.72
CA LEU A 77 -1.33 -2.73 16.28
C LEU A 77 -2.86 -2.65 16.17
N LEU A 78 -3.41 -3.03 15.01
CA LEU A 78 -4.86 -3.08 14.80
C LEU A 78 -5.53 -4.11 15.72
N TYR A 79 -4.92 -5.29 15.92
CA TYR A 79 -5.45 -6.30 16.85
C TYR A 79 -5.54 -5.78 18.30
N ASN A 80 -4.48 -5.11 18.78
CA ASN A 80 -4.49 -4.50 20.12
C ASN A 80 -5.47 -3.35 20.22
N ALA A 81 -5.57 -2.50 19.20
CA ALA A 81 -6.54 -1.40 19.18
C ALA A 81 -7.99 -1.91 19.26
N LEU A 82 -8.31 -3.00 18.55
CA LEU A 82 -9.64 -3.62 18.59
C LEU A 82 -9.97 -4.21 19.97
N ASN A 83 -9.01 -4.92 20.59
CA ASN A 83 -9.24 -5.57 21.87
C ASN A 83 -9.24 -4.60 23.06
N GLU A 84 -8.29 -3.67 23.13
CA GLU A 84 -8.14 -2.77 24.28
C GLU A 84 -9.02 -1.53 24.17
N THR A 85 -9.06 -0.90 23.00
CA THR A 85 -9.76 0.38 22.84
C THR A 85 -11.24 0.18 22.53
N LEU A 86 -11.59 -0.77 21.65
CA LEU A 86 -12.97 -1.03 21.25
C LEU A 86 -13.63 -2.15 22.06
N LYS A 87 -12.90 -2.76 23.01
CA LYS A 87 -13.38 -3.86 23.88
C LYS A 87 -14.03 -4.99 23.08
N ALA A 88 -13.51 -5.28 21.90
CA ALA A 88 -14.05 -6.32 21.02
C ALA A 88 -13.91 -7.71 21.66
N LYS A 89 -14.82 -8.63 21.29
CA LYS A 89 -14.80 -10.00 21.82
C LYS A 89 -13.56 -10.72 21.27
N GLN A 90 -12.66 -11.15 22.14
CA GLN A 90 -11.39 -11.78 21.73
C GLN A 90 -11.55 -12.97 20.77
N GLU A 91 -12.60 -13.77 20.92
CA GLU A 91 -12.91 -14.88 20.01
C GLU A 91 -13.14 -14.38 18.58
N THR A 92 -13.90 -13.30 18.43
CA THR A 92 -14.25 -12.74 17.13
C THR A 92 -13.08 -11.92 16.57
N THR A 93 -12.33 -11.19 17.40
CA THR A 93 -11.13 -10.46 16.97
C THR A 93 -10.07 -11.40 16.38
N LYS A 94 -9.88 -12.59 16.97
CA LYS A 94 -8.95 -13.61 16.42
C LYS A 94 -9.38 -14.10 15.04
N ILE A 95 -10.68 -14.36 14.84
CA ILE A 95 -11.20 -14.79 13.55
C ILE A 95 -11.00 -13.69 12.51
N VAL A 96 -11.33 -12.44 12.86
CA VAL A 96 -11.16 -11.31 11.94
C VAL A 96 -9.69 -11.02 11.65
N SER A 97 -8.77 -11.19 12.61
CA SER A 97 -7.33 -11.05 12.33
C SER A 97 -6.82 -12.13 11.38
N TYR A 98 -7.28 -13.38 11.48
CA TYR A 98 -6.97 -14.42 10.49
C TYR A 98 -7.50 -14.07 9.10
N VAL A 99 -8.73 -13.55 9.00
CA VAL A 99 -9.30 -13.09 7.72
C VAL A 99 -8.47 -11.94 7.15
N LEU A 100 -8.04 -10.98 7.98
CA LEU A 100 -7.21 -9.86 7.57
C LEU A 100 -5.83 -10.30 7.07
N ILE A 101 -5.21 -11.27 7.74
CA ILE A 101 -3.94 -11.88 7.31
C ILE A 101 -4.13 -12.60 5.97
N ALA A 102 -5.20 -13.38 5.81
CA ALA A 102 -5.51 -14.05 4.55
C ALA A 102 -5.71 -13.04 3.41
N LEU A 103 -6.48 -11.97 3.66
CA LEU A 103 -6.67 -10.87 2.71
C LEU A 103 -5.34 -10.21 2.34
N PHE A 104 -4.47 -9.97 3.33
CA PHE A 104 -3.17 -9.34 3.14
C PHE A 104 -2.25 -10.20 2.26
N VAL A 105 -2.20 -11.51 2.53
CA VAL A 105 -1.45 -12.48 1.71
C VAL A 105 -1.99 -12.50 0.27
N LEU A 106 -3.32 -12.51 0.10
CA LEU A 106 -3.95 -12.46 -1.22
C LEU A 106 -3.61 -11.17 -1.97
N ALA A 107 -3.65 -10.02 -1.28
CA ALA A 107 -3.23 -8.73 -1.81
C ALA A 107 -1.74 -8.71 -2.19
N MET A 108 -0.88 -9.39 -1.42
CA MET A 108 0.54 -9.52 -1.74
C MET A 108 0.76 -10.30 -3.05
N PHE A 109 0.05 -11.42 -3.24
CA PHE A 109 0.11 -12.17 -4.50
C PHE A 109 -0.40 -11.36 -5.69
N MET A 110 -1.50 -10.62 -5.53
CA MET A 110 -2.02 -9.73 -6.57
C MET A 110 -1.00 -8.65 -6.94
N LYS A 111 -0.38 -7.98 -5.96
CA LYS A 111 0.67 -6.97 -6.22
C LYS A 111 1.82 -7.53 -7.05
N ILE A 112 2.31 -8.73 -6.71
CA ILE A 112 3.38 -9.39 -7.47
C ILE A 112 2.93 -9.72 -8.90
N ALA A 113 1.70 -10.23 -9.08
CA ALA A 113 1.15 -10.53 -10.39
C ALA A 113 0.98 -9.26 -11.25
N THR A 114 0.48 -8.17 -10.66
CA THR A 114 0.34 -6.87 -11.33
C THR A 114 1.70 -6.29 -11.71
N LEU A 115 2.69 -6.36 -10.82
CA LEU A 115 4.06 -5.92 -11.12
C LEU A 115 4.70 -6.72 -12.26
N ARG A 116 4.50 -8.04 -12.29
CA ARG A 116 5.00 -8.89 -13.40
C ARG A 116 4.35 -8.55 -14.73
N LYS A 117 3.02 -8.38 -14.75
CA LYS A 117 2.30 -7.98 -15.98
C LYS A 117 2.68 -6.57 -16.44
N ALA A 118 2.86 -5.63 -15.51
CA ALA A 118 3.33 -4.29 -15.83
C ALA A 118 4.75 -4.30 -16.42
N ASN A 119 5.67 -5.11 -15.86
CA ASN A 119 7.01 -5.28 -16.42
C ASN A 119 6.99 -5.89 -17.83
N GLN A 120 6.19 -6.93 -18.06
CA GLN A 120 6.07 -7.54 -19.39
C GLN A 120 5.45 -6.59 -20.43
N PHE A 121 4.47 -5.78 -20.01
CA PHE A 121 3.90 -4.73 -20.86
C PHE A 121 4.94 -3.64 -21.19
N MET A 122 5.71 -3.18 -20.21
CA MET A 122 6.82 -2.24 -20.42
C MET A 122 7.92 -2.81 -21.31
N GLU A 123 8.31 -4.08 -21.14
CA GLU A 123 9.31 -4.74 -21.98
C GLU A 123 8.84 -4.93 -23.43
N GLY A 124 7.55 -5.20 -23.65
CA GLY A 124 6.95 -5.23 -24.98
C GLY A 124 6.97 -3.86 -25.65
N PHE A 125 6.52 -2.81 -24.94
CA PHE A 125 6.48 -1.44 -25.44
C PHE A 125 7.87 -0.85 -25.72
N LYS A 126 8.88 -1.25 -24.94
CA LYS A 126 10.26 -0.76 -25.08
C LYS A 126 10.99 -1.40 -26.28
N ASN A 127 10.56 -2.55 -26.77
CA ASN A 127 11.29 -3.30 -27.81
C ASN A 127 10.73 -3.15 -29.22
N SER A 128 9.41 -3.02 -29.41
CA SER A 128 8.82 -2.82 -30.75
C SER A 128 8.80 -1.34 -31.12
N ASP A 129 8.10 -0.54 -30.32
CA ASP A 129 7.71 0.81 -30.74
C ASP A 129 8.87 1.79 -30.62
N PHE A 130 9.71 1.66 -29.58
CA PHE A 130 10.89 2.52 -29.41
C PHE A 130 12.00 2.21 -30.43
N LYS A 131 12.07 0.96 -30.90
CA LYS A 131 13.08 0.52 -31.85
C LYS A 131 12.70 0.89 -33.28
N GLU A 132 11.42 0.81 -33.64
CA GLU A 132 10.89 1.36 -34.90
C GLU A 132 11.00 2.87 -34.91
N MET A 133 10.62 3.57 -33.85
CA MET A 133 10.72 5.04 -33.80
C MET A 133 12.16 5.55 -33.89
N MET A 134 13.14 4.85 -33.28
CA MET A 134 14.56 5.20 -33.43
C MET A 134 15.10 4.93 -34.84
N LYS A 135 14.63 3.85 -35.50
CA LYS A 135 14.98 3.55 -36.89
C LYS A 135 14.40 4.58 -37.86
N ASP A 136 13.14 4.95 -37.69
CA ASP A 136 12.47 5.94 -38.54
C ASP A 136 13.15 7.32 -38.41
N ILE A 137 13.59 7.69 -37.20
CA ILE A 137 14.36 8.92 -36.95
C ILE A 137 15.77 8.87 -37.58
N GLU A 138 16.43 7.70 -37.58
CA GLU A 138 17.72 7.52 -38.26
C GLU A 138 17.57 7.59 -39.79
N GLU A 139 16.55 6.94 -40.35
CA GLU A 139 16.28 6.97 -41.80
C GLU A 139 15.85 8.35 -42.29
N GLU A 140 15.07 9.12 -41.51
CA GLU A 140 14.74 10.51 -41.83
C GLU A 140 15.98 11.41 -41.82
N LYS A 141 16.89 11.22 -40.84
CA LYS A 141 18.14 12.00 -40.77
C LYS A 141 19.14 11.67 -41.86
N GLU A 142 19.18 10.44 -42.36
CA GLU A 142 20.01 10.07 -43.51
C GLU A 142 19.44 10.67 -44.81
N LYS A 143 18.11 10.65 -45.00
CA LYS A 143 17.46 11.28 -46.16
C LYS A 143 17.60 12.81 -46.17
N GLU A 144 17.60 13.47 -45.00
CA GLU A 144 17.87 14.92 -44.91
C GLU A 144 19.32 15.29 -45.22
N LYS A 145 20.29 14.39 -44.98
CA LYS A 145 21.71 14.61 -45.30
C LYS A 145 22.06 14.35 -46.76
N GLU A 146 21.29 13.54 -47.47
CA GLU A 146 21.52 13.22 -48.89
C GLU A 146 20.89 14.26 -49.83
N ASN A 147 19.92 15.04 -49.34
CA ASN A 147 19.19 16.07 -50.09
C ASN A 147 19.72 17.52 -49.90
N ASN A 148 20.88 17.68 -49.26
CA ASN A 148 21.53 18.98 -48.97
C ASN A 148 23.01 18.93 -49.33
#